data_AF-Q1N8I1-F1
#
_entry.id   AF-Q1N8I1-F1
#
_cell.length_a   1.000
_cell.length_b   1.000
_cell.length_c   1.000
_cell.angle_alpha   90.00
_cell.angle_beta   90.00
_cell.angle_gamma   90.00
#
_symmetry.space_group_name_H-M   'P 1'
#
loop_
_entity.id
_entity.type
_entity.pdbx_description
1 polymer ?
#
loop_
_entity_poly.entity_id
_entity_poly.type
_entity_poly.pdbx_seq_one_letter_code
_entity_poly.pdbx_strand_id
1 'polypeptide(L)'
;MFVHSANPVLMILVAVSGCAGNAASSASTDDAVSATMPHAPPGTGGVMPPPGDAEKAIRDQYVEAVKQNTVAAYQLFISRYPDHPLASDAEKRLDSVLGSPRR
;
A
#
# COMPACT_ATOMS: atom_id res chain seq x y z
N MET A 1 -38.67 -5.69 0.02
CA MET A 1 -37.63 -5.58 1.06
C MET A 1 -36.72 -4.45 0.61
N PHE A 2 -36.93 -3.24 1.12
CA PHE A 2 -36.07 -2.09 0.85
C PHE A 2 -34.89 -2.11 1.83
N VAL A 3 -33.73 -1.69 1.31
CA VAL A 3 -32.58 -0.97 1.90
C VAL A 3 -31.40 -1.34 0.98
N HIS A 4 -31.12 -0.58 -0.09
CA HIS A 4 -30.47 0.73 -0.11
C HIS A 4 -29.09 0.74 0.55
N SER A 5 -28.06 0.57 -0.29
CA SER A 5 -26.75 1.22 -0.16
C SER A 5 -26.05 0.99 -1.51
N ALA A 6 -26.37 1.71 -2.59
CA ALA A 6 -25.94 3.10 -2.79
C ALA A 6 -24.60 3.32 -2.10
N ASN A 7 -23.51 3.19 -2.85
CA ASN A 7 -22.22 3.76 -2.50
C ASN A 7 -22.13 5.10 -3.26
N PRO A 8 -22.68 6.21 -2.73
CA PRO A 8 -22.55 7.53 -3.32
C PRO A 8 -21.23 8.15 -2.84
N VAL A 9 -20.13 7.76 -3.45
CA VAL A 9 -19.00 8.68 -3.59
C VAL A 9 -19.18 9.33 -4.97
N LEU A 10 -20.26 10.10 -5.18
CA LEU A 10 -20.22 11.56 -5.03
C LEU A 10 -18.84 12.08 -5.44
N MET A 11 -18.54 12.15 -6.74
CA MET A 11 -18.78 13.36 -7.54
C MET A 11 -18.53 14.63 -6.72
N ILE A 12 -17.26 14.93 -6.48
CA ILE A 12 -16.82 16.30 -6.22
C ILE A 12 -15.79 16.65 -7.28
N LEU A 13 -16.34 16.99 -8.44
CA LEU A 13 -15.75 17.89 -9.42
C LEU A 13 -15.65 19.27 -8.75
N VAL A 14 -14.43 19.70 -8.41
CA VAL A 14 -14.14 21.13 -8.30
C VAL A 14 -12.90 21.44 -9.12
N ALA A 15 -13.12 22.28 -10.13
CA ALA A 15 -12.16 22.72 -11.11
C ALA A 15 -11.07 23.57 -10.44
N VAL A 16 -9.80 23.19 -10.62
CA VAL A 16 -8.70 24.15 -10.47
C VAL A 16 -8.55 24.90 -11.80
N SER A 17 -8.80 26.19 -11.72
CA SER A 17 -8.87 27.14 -12.83
C SER A 17 -7.50 27.82 -13.03
N GLY A 18 -6.95 27.74 -14.25
CA GLY A 18 -5.95 28.66 -14.83
C GLY A 18 -4.53 28.64 -14.20
N CYS A 19 -3.43 28.89 -14.90
CA CYS A 19 -3.21 29.77 -16.04
C CYS A 19 -2.12 29.26 -17.01
N ALA A 20 -2.37 29.58 -18.29
CA ALA A 20 -1.54 29.75 -19.49
C ALA A 20 -0.01 29.54 -19.52
N GLY A 21 0.44 28.97 -20.66
CA GLY A 21 1.67 29.32 -21.37
C GLY A 21 2.71 28.19 -21.47
N ASN A 22 3.34 27.83 -22.60
CA ASN A 22 3.15 28.08 -24.02
C ASN A 22 4.13 27.13 -24.78
N ALA A 23 3.66 26.55 -25.88
CA ALA A 23 4.37 26.06 -27.09
C ALA A 23 5.85 25.59 -27.05
N ALA A 24 6.05 24.30 -27.38
CA ALA A 24 6.99 23.79 -28.42
C ALA A 24 6.78 22.26 -28.54
N SER A 25 5.99 21.80 -29.51
CA SER A 25 6.42 21.28 -30.83
C SER A 25 6.92 19.83 -30.81
N SER A 26 6.04 18.96 -31.31
CA SER A 26 6.27 17.95 -32.35
C SER A 26 7.22 16.79 -32.07
N ALA A 27 6.65 15.59 -31.91
CA ALA A 27 6.92 14.47 -32.81
C ALA A 27 5.83 13.41 -32.67
N SER A 28 4.95 13.36 -33.66
CA SER A 28 4.05 12.24 -33.92
C SER A 28 4.87 11.07 -34.44
N THR A 29 4.59 9.85 -33.97
CA THR A 29 4.41 8.70 -34.85
C THR A 29 3.62 7.66 -34.07
N ASP A 30 2.48 7.38 -34.65
CA ASP A 30 1.48 6.40 -34.27
C ASP A 30 1.99 5.04 -34.75
N ASP A 31 2.22 4.10 -33.84
CA ASP A 31 2.31 2.69 -34.20
C ASP A 31 1.53 1.87 -33.18
N ALA A 32 0.36 1.42 -33.63
CA ALA A 32 -0.49 0.49 -32.95
C ALA A 32 0.17 -0.90 -32.98
N VAL A 33 0.58 -1.40 -31.81
CA VAL A 33 0.71 -2.83 -31.58
C VAL A 33 -0.10 -3.23 -30.35
N SER A 34 -0.98 -4.19 -30.59
CA SER A 34 -1.79 -4.91 -29.62
C SER A 34 -1.01 -5.37 -28.41
N ALA A 35 -1.73 -5.37 -27.28
CA ALA A 35 -1.63 -6.35 -26.20
C ALA A 35 -0.22 -6.63 -25.67
N THR A 36 0.17 -5.90 -24.63
CA THR A 36 0.88 -6.49 -23.49
C THR A 36 0.73 -5.53 -22.33
N MET A 37 0.14 -6.03 -21.25
CA MET A 37 0.22 -5.38 -19.95
C MET A 37 1.70 -5.19 -19.62
N PRO A 38 2.24 -3.97 -19.49
CA PRO A 38 3.55 -3.82 -18.91
C PRO A 38 3.35 -3.99 -17.41
N HIS A 39 3.67 -5.19 -16.95
CA HIS A 39 4.17 -5.47 -15.62
C HIS A 39 3.32 -4.95 -14.46
N ALA A 40 2.62 -5.90 -13.81
CA ALA A 40 2.54 -5.84 -12.35
C ALA A 40 3.93 -5.44 -11.84
N PRO A 41 4.06 -4.43 -10.95
CA PRO A 41 5.36 -4.16 -10.34
C PRO A 41 5.86 -5.50 -9.82
N PRO A 42 7.07 -5.96 -10.18
CA PRO A 42 7.59 -7.17 -9.59
C PRO A 42 7.49 -6.93 -8.09
N GLY A 43 6.67 -7.76 -7.44
CA GLY A 43 6.64 -7.88 -6.00
C GLY A 43 7.99 -8.45 -5.61
N THR A 44 9.03 -7.62 -5.65
CA THR A 44 10.32 -7.94 -5.09
C THR A 44 10.19 -7.77 -3.59
N GLY A 45 9.26 -8.52 -2.99
CA GLY A 45 9.19 -8.86 -1.57
C GLY A 45 10.34 -9.80 -1.23
N GLY A 46 11.55 -9.33 -1.51
CA GLY A 46 12.74 -10.17 -1.62
C GLY A 46 13.97 -9.35 -1.95
N VAL A 47 14.15 -8.19 -1.32
CA VAL A 47 15.53 -7.83 -0.99
C VAL A 47 15.93 -8.82 0.10
N MET A 48 16.69 -9.83 -0.27
CA MET A 48 17.26 -10.83 0.64
C MET A 48 18.60 -10.28 1.12
N PRO A 49 18.73 -9.79 2.36
CA PRO A 49 20.03 -9.72 3.00
C PRO A 49 20.57 -11.14 3.21
N PRO A 50 21.88 -11.30 3.42
CA PRO A 50 22.44 -12.58 3.90
C PRO A 50 21.63 -13.11 5.09
N PRO A 51 21.52 -14.44 5.29
CA PRO A 51 20.62 -15.03 6.28
C PRO A 51 20.74 -14.42 7.68
N GLY A 52 21.95 -14.00 8.10
CA GLY A 52 22.14 -13.31 9.39
C GLY A 52 21.54 -11.90 9.48
N ASP A 53 21.54 -11.13 8.38
CA ASP A 53 21.05 -9.75 8.35
C ASP A 53 19.54 -9.67 8.07
N ALA A 54 18.99 -10.66 7.37
CA ALA A 54 17.58 -10.70 6.99
C ALA A 54 16.67 -10.82 8.21
N GLU A 55 16.95 -11.80 9.08
CA GLU A 55 16.19 -12.01 10.32
C GLU A 55 16.28 -10.79 11.25
N LYS A 56 17.45 -10.14 11.31
CA LYS A 56 17.61 -8.89 12.07
C LYS A 56 16.75 -7.77 11.48
N ALA A 57 16.76 -7.57 10.17
CA ALA A 57 15.95 -6.55 9.50
C ALA A 57 14.44 -6.77 9.72
N ILE A 58 14.00 -8.03 9.69
CA ILE A 58 12.60 -8.40 9.99
C ILE A 58 12.26 -8.06 11.44
N ARG A 59 13.12 -8.42 12.41
CA ARG A 59 12.93 -8.05 13.82
C ARG A 59 12.88 -6.55 14.02
N ASP A 60 13.77 -5.80 13.37
CA ASP A 60 13.80 -4.34 13.45
C ASP A 60 12.51 -3.73 12.89
N GLN A 61 12.01 -4.22 11.74
CA GLN A 61 10.71 -3.78 11.20
C GLN A 61 9.53 -4.10 12.13
N TYR A 62 9.56 -5.26 12.81
CA TYR A 62 8.54 -5.59 13.80
C TYR A 62 8.61 -4.64 15.01
N VAL A 63 9.82 -4.35 15.51
CA VAL A 63 10.04 -3.38 16.60
C VAL A 63 9.47 -2.01 16.24
N GLU A 64 9.71 -1.53 15.01
CA GLU A 64 9.13 -0.28 14.54
C GLU A 64 7.60 -0.32 14.47
N ALA A 65 7.00 -1.42 14.02
CA ALA A 65 5.55 -1.58 14.02
C ALA A 65 4.98 -1.55 15.45
N VAL A 66 5.66 -2.19 16.40
CA VAL A 66 5.29 -2.18 17.83
C VAL A 66 5.42 -0.79 18.44
N LYS A 67 6.47 -0.03 18.11
CA LYS A 67 6.64 1.36 18.57
C LYS A 67 5.52 2.27 18.07
N GLN A 68 5.12 2.12 16.80
CA GLN A 68 4.03 2.90 16.22
C GLN A 68 2.67 2.51 16.81
N ASN A 69 2.48 1.22 17.11
CA ASN A 69 1.26 0.67 17.71
C ASN A 69 -0.02 1.15 16.98
N THR A 70 0.00 1.09 15.66
CA THR A 70 -1.13 1.47 14.81
C THR A 70 -1.56 0.32 13.92
N VAL A 71 -2.84 0.34 13.53
CA VAL A 71 -3.43 -0.60 12.58
C VAL A 71 -2.59 -0.70 11.29
N ALA A 72 -2.24 0.46 10.71
CA ALA A 72 -1.48 0.52 9.46
C ALA A 72 -0.09 -0.12 9.59
N ALA A 73 0.61 0.13 10.70
CA ALA A 73 1.95 -0.40 10.92
C ALA A 73 1.97 -1.93 11.02
N TYR A 74 1.01 -2.51 11.77
CA TYR A 74 0.89 -3.96 11.89
C TYR A 74 0.44 -4.61 10.58
N GLN A 75 -0.55 -4.05 9.88
CA GLN A 75 -0.98 -4.56 8.57
C GLN A 75 0.16 -4.56 7.55
N LEU A 76 0.96 -3.50 7.52
CA LEU A 76 2.12 -3.42 6.63
C LEU A 76 3.13 -4.53 6.95
N PHE A 77 3.45 -4.76 8.23
CA PHE A 77 4.36 -5.83 8.64
C PHE A 77 3.85 -7.22 8.23
N ILE A 78 2.58 -7.53 8.52
CA ILE A 78 1.94 -8.82 8.18
C ILE A 78 1.96 -9.04 6.65
N SER A 79 1.65 -8.01 5.87
CA SER A 79 1.64 -8.10 4.40
C SER A 79 3.02 -8.38 3.80
N ARG A 80 4.09 -7.93 4.47
CA ARG A 80 5.48 -8.12 4.01
C ARG A 80 6.04 -9.48 4.40
N TYR A 81 5.64 -10.01 5.55
CA TYR A 81 6.19 -11.24 6.12
C TYR A 81 5.12 -12.23 6.58
N PRO A 82 4.19 -12.64 5.69
CA PRO A 82 3.04 -13.46 6.08
C PRO A 82 3.43 -14.82 6.69
N ASP A 83 4.51 -15.43 6.22
CA ASP A 83 5.01 -16.74 6.70
C ASP A 83 5.94 -16.63 7.92
N HIS A 84 6.22 -15.43 8.42
CA HIS A 84 7.15 -15.24 9.53
C HIS A 84 6.44 -15.37 10.89
N PRO A 85 7.04 -16.01 11.92
CA PRO A 85 6.39 -16.20 13.22
C PRO A 85 5.98 -14.90 13.93
N LEU A 86 6.71 -13.79 13.68
CA LEU A 86 6.33 -12.47 14.21
C LEU A 86 5.05 -11.90 13.59
N ALA A 87 4.61 -12.38 12.42
CA ALA A 87 3.36 -11.92 11.81
C ALA A 87 2.16 -12.32 12.67
N SER A 88 2.15 -13.55 13.20
CA SER A 88 1.11 -14.00 14.14
C SER A 88 1.06 -13.17 15.42
N ASP A 89 2.19 -12.67 15.91
CA ASP A 89 2.20 -11.76 17.05
C ASP A 89 1.74 -10.34 16.67
N ALA A 90 2.08 -9.87 15.46
CA ALA A 90 1.55 -8.62 14.93
C ALA A 90 0.02 -8.66 14.75
N GLU A 91 -0.55 -9.79 14.32
CA GLU A 91 -1.99 -10.00 14.21
C GLU A 91 -2.71 -9.87 15.55
N LYS A 92 -2.17 -10.49 16.62
CA LYS A 92 -2.73 -10.38 17.98
C LYS A 92 -2.72 -8.93 18.49
N ARG A 93 -1.63 -8.20 18.21
CA ARG A 93 -1.52 -6.79 18.58
C ARG A 93 -2.47 -5.92 17.76
N LEU A 94 -2.62 -6.20 16.48
CA LEU A 94 -3.58 -5.54 15.61
C LEU A 94 -5.02 -5.69 16.16
N ASP A 95 -5.42 -6.90 16.53
CA ASP A 95 -6.71 -7.16 17.17
C ASP A 95 -6.89 -6.33 18.45
N SER A 96 -5.85 -6.29 19.31
CA SER A 96 -5.87 -5.48 20.54
C SER A 96 -6.05 -3.98 20.26
N VAL A 97 -5.41 -3.46 19.21
CA VAL A 97 -5.52 -2.05 18.79
C VAL A 97 -6.90 -1.74 18.18
N LEU A 98 -7.48 -2.68 17.42
CA LEU A 98 -8.82 -2.54 16.84
C LEU A 98 -9.92 -2.65 17.90
N GLY A 99 -9.74 -3.55 18.88
CA GLY A 99 -10.66 -3.77 19.99
C GLY A 99 -10.58 -2.69 21.08
N SER A 100 -9.55 -1.85 21.07
CA SER A 100 -9.44 -0.69 21.96
C SER A 100 -10.14 0.52 21.33
N PRO A 101 -11.30 0.96 21.84
CA PRO A 101 -11.89 2.21 21.40
C PRO A 101 -10.89 3.32 21.75
N ARG A 102 -10.39 4.02 20.74
CA ARG A 102 -9.58 5.25 20.90
C ARG A 102 -10.44 6.26 21.67
N ARG A 103 -10.35 6.25 23.00
CA ARG A 103 -10.98 7.22 23.90
C ARG A 103 -10.12 8.48 24.00
#